data_AF-A0AAD7AEX5-F1
#
_entry.id   AF-A0AAD7AEX5-F1
#
_cell.length_a   1.000
_cell.length_b   1.000
_cell.length_c   1.000
_cell.angle_alpha   90.00
_cell.angle_beta   90.00
_cell.angle_gamma   90.00
#
_symmetry.space_group_name_H-M   'P 1'
#
loop_
_entity.id
_entity.type
_entity.pdbx_description
1 polymer ?
#
loop_
_entity_poly.entity_id
_entity_poly.type
_entity_poly.pdbx_seq_one_letter_code
_entity_poly.pdbx_strand_id
1 'polypeptide(L)'
;SDVHPTTRVNEALAWCSARLSKCVAALGDLNGRTKSETPVTSRLPRRSADQCLNARGRWILETCEDNRLEILNGTVYEGSSPGVFTSHQPGGEGMVDYALFSTDFLAWLKPGDLQIIPVPREWSDHSIIALHITFP
;
A
#
# COMPACT_ATOMS: atom_id res chain seq x y z
N SER A 1 5.15 -15.93 -23.59
CA SER A 1 6.18 -15.08 -22.96
C SER A 1 5.68 -14.72 -21.58
N ASP A 2 6.52 -14.84 -20.56
CA ASP A 2 6.14 -14.42 -19.21
C ASP A 2 6.10 -12.89 -19.13
N VAL A 3 4.93 -12.36 -18.81
CA VAL A 3 4.73 -10.92 -18.60
C VAL A 3 5.34 -10.55 -17.25
N HIS A 4 6.15 -9.49 -17.22
CA HIS A 4 6.77 -9.04 -15.98
C HIS A 4 5.71 -8.69 -14.92
N PRO A 5 5.86 -9.09 -13.64
CA PRO A 5 4.82 -8.90 -12.62
C PRO A 5 4.32 -7.46 -12.46
N THR A 6 5.23 -6.47 -12.55
CA THR A 6 4.85 -5.05 -12.46
C THR A 6 3.94 -4.61 -13.60
N THR A 7 4.12 -5.16 -14.81
CA THR A 7 3.26 -4.90 -15.96
C THR A 7 1.84 -5.41 -15.68
N ARG A 8 1.70 -6.64 -15.15
CA ARG A 8 0.39 -7.19 -14.80
C ARG A 8 -0.33 -6.40 -13.72
N VAL A 9 0.40 -5.96 -12.68
CA VAL A 9 -0.18 -5.12 -11.62
C VAL A 9 -0.66 -3.80 -12.20
N ASN A 10 0.15 -3.11 -13.02
CA ASN A 10 -0.24 -1.84 -13.62
C ASN A 10 -1.44 -2.00 -14.57
N GLU A 11 -1.45 -3.05 -15.41
CA GLU A 11 -2.58 -3.35 -16.29
C GLU A 11 -3.88 -3.61 -15.51
N ALA A 12 -3.80 -4.35 -14.41
CA ALA A 12 -4.95 -4.62 -13.55
C ALA A 12 -5.47 -3.34 -12.88
N LEU A 13 -4.57 -2.52 -12.34
CA LEU A 13 -4.92 -1.24 -11.73
C LEU A 13 -5.53 -0.28 -12.75
N ALA A 14 -4.92 -0.12 -13.92
CA ALA A 14 -5.44 0.72 -15.00
C ALA A 14 -6.82 0.25 -15.46
N TRP A 15 -7.02 -1.05 -15.63
CA TRP A 15 -8.32 -1.61 -16.02
C TRP A 15 -9.40 -1.36 -14.96
N CYS A 16 -9.05 -1.48 -13.68
CA CYS A 16 -9.97 -1.21 -12.58
C CYS A 16 -10.27 0.28 -12.45
N SER A 17 -9.25 1.14 -12.48
CA SER A 17 -9.35 2.60 -12.33
C SER A 17 -10.02 3.29 -13.52
N ALA A 18 -9.99 2.71 -14.72
CA ALA A 18 -10.70 3.24 -15.88
C ALA A 18 -12.24 3.24 -15.71
N ARG A 19 -12.78 2.50 -14.73
CA ARG A 19 -14.21 2.44 -14.44
C ARG A 19 -14.57 3.45 -13.36
N LEU A 20 -14.92 4.67 -13.78
CA LEU A 20 -15.25 5.80 -12.90
C LEU A 20 -16.36 5.54 -11.87
N SER A 21 -17.16 4.48 -12.01
CA SER A 21 -18.21 4.12 -11.05
C SER A 21 -17.76 3.12 -9.98
N LYS A 22 -16.50 2.69 -9.99
CA LYS A 22 -15.98 1.71 -9.04
C LYS A 22 -14.78 2.27 -8.30
N CYS A 23 -14.82 2.13 -6.99
CA CYS A 23 -13.65 2.35 -6.18
C CYS A 23 -12.70 1.15 -6.29
N VAL A 24 -11.39 1.43 -6.20
CA VAL A 24 -10.32 0.45 -6.31
C VAL A 24 -9.59 0.35 -4.98
N ALA A 25 -9.44 -0.88 -4.51
CA ALA A 25 -8.56 -1.23 -3.40
C ALA A 25 -7.63 -2.34 -3.88
N ALA A 26 -6.33 -2.16 -3.72
CA ALA A 26 -5.31 -3.16 -4.02
C ALA A 26 -4.42 -3.36 -2.81
N LEU A 27 -4.29 -4.61 -2.37
CA LEU A 27 -3.50 -4.98 -1.21
C LEU A 27 -2.52 -6.08 -1.59
N GLY A 28 -1.28 -5.98 -1.10
CA GLY A 28 -0.32 -7.08 -1.20
C GLY A 28 1.14 -6.66 -1.19
N ASP A 29 2.01 -7.67 -1.29
CA ASP A 29 3.45 -7.52 -1.39
C ASP A 29 3.85 -6.97 -2.77
N LEU A 30 4.33 -5.73 -2.79
CA LEU A 30 4.86 -5.09 -3.99
C LEU A 30 6.39 -5.09 -4.03
N ASN A 31 7.07 -5.63 -3.01
CA ASN A 31 8.53 -5.76 -2.92
C ASN A 31 9.28 -4.43 -3.16
N GLY A 32 8.63 -3.29 -2.92
CA GLY A 32 9.18 -1.95 -3.12
C GLY A 32 9.19 -1.17 -1.81
N ARG A 33 10.20 -0.33 -1.60
CA ARG A 33 10.33 0.49 -0.38
C ARG A 33 10.16 1.94 -0.77
N THR A 34 9.21 2.64 -0.15
CA THR A 34 8.76 4.00 -0.55
C THR A 34 9.13 5.08 0.46
N LYS A 35 9.89 4.74 1.51
CA LYS A 35 10.21 5.65 2.62
C LYS A 35 8.94 6.27 3.23
N SER A 36 8.91 7.59 3.40
CA SER A 36 7.74 8.43 3.69
C SER A 36 7.33 9.27 2.47
N GLU A 37 7.77 8.91 1.25
CA GLU A 37 7.40 9.59 0.01
C GLU A 37 6.00 9.20 -0.46
N THR A 38 5.17 10.15 -0.88
CA THR A 38 3.82 9.89 -1.40
C THR A 38 3.76 10.24 -2.89
N PRO A 39 2.76 9.73 -3.64
CA PRO A 39 2.46 10.24 -4.97
C PRO A 39 2.26 11.76 -4.90
N VAL A 40 2.65 12.50 -5.94
CA VAL A 40 2.54 13.97 -5.96
C VAL A 40 1.09 14.43 -5.80
N THR A 41 0.14 13.63 -6.28
CA THR A 41 -1.30 13.88 -6.19
C THR A 41 -1.88 13.59 -4.80
N SER A 42 -1.13 12.92 -3.92
CA SER A 42 -1.60 12.52 -2.60
C SER A 42 -1.81 13.71 -1.69
N ARG A 43 -2.91 13.68 -0.93
CA ARG A 43 -3.18 14.67 0.12
C ARG A 43 -2.98 14.12 1.53
N LEU A 44 -2.59 12.86 1.65
CA LEU A 44 -2.48 12.18 2.93
C LEU A 44 -1.05 12.31 3.45
N PRO A 45 -0.83 12.96 4.61
CA PRO A 45 0.48 12.93 5.24
C PRO A 45 0.79 11.49 5.64
N ARG A 46 2.00 11.04 5.30
CA ARG A 46 2.44 9.66 5.55
C ARG A 46 3.76 9.65 6.32
N ARG A 47 3.90 8.66 7.19
CA ARG A 47 5.15 8.36 7.91
C ARG A 47 5.47 6.89 7.74
N SER A 48 6.75 6.55 7.64
CA SER A 48 7.22 5.17 7.68
C SER A 48 8.43 5.03 8.59
N ALA A 49 8.52 3.93 9.31
CA ALA A 49 9.75 3.50 9.98
C ALA A 49 10.83 3.12 8.96
N ASP A 50 10.42 2.69 7.76
CA ASP A 50 11.32 2.41 6.66
C ASP A 50 11.83 3.72 6.05
N GLN A 51 13.15 3.94 6.11
CA GLN A 51 13.79 5.12 5.53
C GLN A 51 14.40 4.87 4.14
N CYS A 52 14.17 3.69 3.56
CA CYS A 52 14.72 3.33 2.25
C CYS A 52 13.73 3.65 1.11
N LEU A 53 14.26 4.21 0.03
CA LEU A 53 13.57 4.34 -1.25
C LEU A 53 14.34 3.56 -2.32
N ASN A 54 13.73 2.54 -2.91
CA ASN A 54 14.32 1.75 -3.98
C ASN A 54 13.63 1.99 -5.34
N ALA A 55 14.19 1.41 -6.42
CA ALA A 55 13.64 1.58 -7.77
C ALA A 55 12.19 1.09 -7.87
N ARG A 56 11.86 -0.02 -7.21
CA ARG A 56 10.49 -0.54 -7.18
C ARG A 56 9.54 0.37 -6.38
N GLY A 57 10.01 1.01 -5.33
CA GLY A 57 9.28 2.04 -4.60
C GLY A 57 8.93 3.25 -5.47
N ARG A 58 9.87 3.75 -6.27
CA ARG A 58 9.57 4.82 -7.25
C ARG A 58 8.49 4.40 -8.23
N TRP A 59 8.59 3.18 -8.76
CA TRP A 59 7.56 2.62 -9.64
C TRP A 59 6.18 2.52 -8.95
N ILE A 60 6.11 2.17 -7.65
CA ILE A 60 4.84 2.17 -6.90
C ILE A 60 4.26 3.58 -6.83
N LEU A 61 5.08 4.59 -6.54
CA LEU A 61 4.65 5.99 -6.44
C LEU A 61 4.10 6.49 -7.80
N GLU A 62 4.82 6.23 -8.88
CA GLU A 62 4.39 6.55 -10.26
C GLU A 62 3.09 5.84 -10.62
N THR A 63 2.99 4.53 -10.31
CA THR A 63 1.77 3.73 -10.55
C THR A 63 0.58 4.30 -9.79
N CYS A 64 0.78 4.75 -8.55
CA CYS A 64 -0.28 5.36 -7.76
C CYS A 64 -0.70 6.72 -8.35
N GLU A 65 0.25 7.54 -8.79
CA GLU A 65 -0.05 8.82 -9.44
C GLU A 65 -0.86 8.63 -10.72
N ASP A 66 -0.41 7.74 -11.62
CA ASP A 66 -1.07 7.44 -12.90
C ASP A 66 -2.52 6.93 -12.71
N ASN A 67 -2.75 6.17 -11.65
CA ASN A 67 -4.04 5.53 -11.37
C ASN A 67 -4.88 6.25 -10.31
N ARG A 68 -4.45 7.43 -9.83
CA ARG A 68 -5.09 8.21 -8.75
C ARG A 68 -5.35 7.38 -7.48
N LEU A 69 -4.34 6.62 -7.09
CA LEU A 69 -4.35 5.81 -5.88
C LEU A 69 -3.56 6.50 -4.76
N GLU A 70 -3.98 6.23 -3.54
CA GLU A 70 -3.42 6.70 -2.29
C GLU A 70 -2.79 5.52 -1.56
N ILE A 71 -1.61 5.73 -0.96
CA ILE A 71 -0.96 4.74 -0.11
C ILE A 71 -1.48 4.94 1.31
N LEU A 72 -2.22 3.98 1.86
CA LEU A 72 -2.77 4.10 3.21
C LEU A 72 -1.78 3.77 4.33
N ASN A 73 -0.78 2.93 4.06
CA ASN A 73 0.25 2.60 5.04
C ASN A 73 0.91 3.89 5.55
N GLY A 74 1.02 4.11 6.84
CA GLY A 74 1.67 5.28 7.42
C GLY A 74 0.80 6.53 7.50
N THR A 75 -0.47 6.43 7.12
CA THR A 75 -1.43 7.54 7.20
C THR A 75 -2.32 7.44 8.45
N VAL A 76 -3.25 8.38 8.62
CA VAL A 76 -4.27 8.35 9.69
C VAL A 76 -5.20 7.13 9.61
N TYR A 77 -5.27 6.46 8.44
CA TYR A 77 -6.08 5.28 8.25
C TYR A 77 -5.41 4.01 8.78
N GLU A 78 -4.08 4.00 8.93
CA GLU A 78 -3.39 2.93 9.65
C GLU A 78 -3.63 3.09 11.16
N GLY A 79 -3.67 1.96 11.88
CA GLY A 79 -3.93 1.88 13.31
C GLY A 79 -2.99 2.69 14.21
N SER A 80 -2.97 2.38 15.50
CA SER A 80 -2.33 3.23 16.52
C SER A 80 -0.83 3.50 16.33
N SER A 81 -0.13 2.72 15.51
CA SER A 81 1.28 2.94 15.15
C SER A 81 1.45 2.93 13.63
N PRO A 82 1.21 4.07 12.94
CA PRO A 82 1.30 4.12 11.48
C PRO A 82 2.72 3.94 10.95
N GLY A 83 2.86 3.22 9.84
CA GLY A 83 4.08 3.15 9.05
C GLY A 83 5.06 2.11 9.53
N VAL A 84 4.57 1.07 10.21
CA VAL A 84 5.41 -0.04 10.70
C VAL A 84 5.91 -0.91 9.55
N PHE A 85 6.96 -1.69 9.82
CA PHE A 85 7.45 -2.68 8.87
C PHE A 85 6.41 -3.78 8.62
N THR A 86 6.40 -4.30 7.40
CA THR A 86 5.50 -5.38 6.98
C THR A 86 6.25 -6.67 6.68
N SER A 87 7.56 -6.61 6.44
CA SER A 87 8.45 -7.75 6.22
C SER A 87 9.62 -7.73 7.22
N HIS A 88 9.93 -8.91 7.76
CA HIS A 88 10.80 -9.13 8.92
C HIS A 88 11.79 -10.27 8.68
N GLN A 89 12.68 -10.08 7.72
CA GLN A 89 13.64 -11.10 7.31
C GLN A 89 14.91 -11.09 8.19
N PRO A 90 15.69 -12.19 8.23
CA PRO A 90 16.96 -12.22 8.95
C PRO A 90 17.95 -11.13 8.51
N GLY A 91 17.87 -10.70 7.24
CA GLY A 91 18.71 -9.66 6.64
C GLY A 91 18.24 -8.22 6.91
N GLY A 92 17.11 -8.04 7.60
CA GLY A 92 16.55 -6.73 7.93
C GLY A 92 15.04 -6.66 7.71
N GLU A 93 14.49 -5.49 8.00
CA GLU A 93 13.06 -5.23 7.96
C GLU A 93 12.73 -4.16 6.91
N GLY A 94 11.52 -4.21 6.37
CA GLY A 94 11.06 -3.28 5.34
C GLY A 94 9.54 -3.17 5.28
N MET A 95 9.07 -2.03 4.78
CA MET A 95 7.67 -1.83 4.42
C MET A 95 7.55 -2.09 2.92
N VAL A 96 7.08 -3.30 2.57
CA VAL A 96 7.01 -3.79 1.19
C VAL A 96 5.61 -4.24 0.77
N ASP A 97 4.73 -4.43 1.74
CA ASP A 97 3.32 -4.73 1.56
C ASP A 97 2.52 -3.43 1.65
N TYR A 98 1.64 -3.20 0.68
CA TYR A 98 0.92 -1.95 0.56
C TYR A 98 -0.58 -2.15 0.49
N ALA A 99 -1.29 -1.12 0.95
CA ALA A 99 -2.72 -0.94 0.81
C ALA A 99 -2.95 0.34 -0.03
N LEU A 100 -3.31 0.16 -1.30
CA LEU A 100 -3.47 1.21 -2.32
C LEU A 100 -4.95 1.44 -2.63
N PHE A 101 -5.40 2.70 -2.60
CA PHE A 101 -6.83 3.04 -2.67
C PHE A 101 -7.13 4.19 -3.60
N SER A 102 -8.16 4.07 -4.44
CA SER A 102 -8.71 5.22 -5.17
C SER A 102 -9.18 6.29 -4.19
N THR A 103 -8.92 7.56 -4.48
CA THR A 103 -9.31 8.69 -3.61
C THR A 103 -10.80 8.67 -3.23
N ASP A 104 -11.68 8.23 -4.13
CA ASP A 104 -13.12 8.14 -3.89
C ASP A 104 -13.49 7.15 -2.78
N PHE A 105 -12.63 6.16 -2.51
CA PHE A 105 -12.85 5.19 -1.44
C PHE A 105 -12.53 5.73 -0.05
N LEU A 106 -11.75 6.81 0.04
CA LEU A 106 -11.35 7.39 1.33
C LEU A 106 -12.55 7.88 2.14
N ALA A 107 -13.65 8.25 1.48
CA ALA A 107 -14.88 8.67 2.14
C ALA A 107 -15.55 7.56 2.95
N TRP A 108 -15.20 6.29 2.69
CA TRP A 108 -15.76 5.12 3.39
C TRP A 108 -14.83 4.57 4.48
N LEU A 109 -13.62 5.13 4.60
CA LEU A 109 -12.63 4.72 5.57
C LEU A 109 -12.66 5.60 6.81
N LYS A 110 -12.44 4.99 7.96
CA LYS A 110 -12.25 5.61 9.26
C LYS A 110 -10.80 5.49 9.70
N PRO A 111 -10.32 6.39 10.58
CA PRO A 111 -9.02 6.23 11.20
C PRO A 111 -8.87 4.85 11.86
N GLY A 112 -7.78 4.15 11.55
CA GLY A 112 -7.48 2.82 12.06
C GLY A 112 -8.15 1.63 11.36
N ASP A 113 -8.86 1.86 10.24
CA ASP A 113 -9.45 0.79 9.43
C ASP A 113 -8.40 -0.10 8.74
N LEU A 114 -7.19 0.43 8.50
CA LEU A 114 -6.03 -0.36 8.08
C LEU A 114 -5.24 -0.82 9.31
N GLN A 115 -4.98 -2.12 9.41
CA GLN A 115 -4.18 -2.71 10.49
C GLN A 115 -3.05 -3.54 9.91
N ILE A 116 -1.85 -3.35 10.49
CA ILE A 116 -0.71 -4.23 10.26
C ILE A 116 -0.62 -5.14 11.48
N ILE A 117 -0.94 -6.42 11.29
CA ILE A 117 -1.06 -7.41 12.36
C ILE A 117 0.19 -8.29 12.33
N PRO A 118 1.06 -8.22 13.34
CA PRO A 118 2.23 -9.09 13.40
C PRO A 118 1.79 -10.54 13.56
N VAL A 119 2.52 -11.45 12.92
CA VAL A 119 2.33 -12.89 13.04
C VAL A 119 3.58 -13.55 13.62
N PRO A 120 3.46 -14.73 14.24
CA PRO A 120 4.62 -15.49 14.68
C PRO A 120 5.61 -15.71 13.51
N ARG A 121 6.90 -15.48 13.75
CA ARG A 121 7.94 -15.54 12.70
C ARG A 121 8.10 -16.94 12.09
N GLU A 122 7.66 -17.97 12.80
CA GLU A 122 7.60 -19.35 12.33
C GLU A 122 6.47 -19.58 11.29
N TRP A 123 5.50 -18.68 11.19
CA TRP A 123 4.39 -18.79 10.22
C TRP A 123 4.66 -17.99 8.95
N SER A 124 5.28 -16.83 9.10
CA SER A 124 5.59 -15.93 8.00
C SER A 124 6.65 -14.92 8.43
N ASP A 125 7.49 -14.50 7.49
CA ASP A 125 8.33 -13.32 7.63
C ASP A 125 7.57 -12.01 7.32
N HIS A 126 6.30 -12.08 6.90
CA HIS A 126 5.44 -10.93 6.68
C HIS A 126 4.33 -10.80 7.73
N SER A 127 4.08 -9.57 8.17
CA SER A 127 2.88 -9.18 8.91
C SER A 127 1.65 -9.18 7.99
N ILE A 128 0.46 -9.38 8.56
CA ILE A 128 -0.81 -9.32 7.82
C ILE A 128 -1.20 -7.86 7.60
N ILE A 129 -1.61 -7.52 6.39
CA ILE A 129 -2.38 -6.30 6.12
C ILE A 129 -3.86 -6.64 6.18
N ALA A 130 -4.56 -6.09 7.17
CA ALA A 130 -6.00 -6.21 7.33
C ALA A 130 -6.68 -4.87 7.09
N LEU A 131 -7.80 -4.89 6.37
CA LEU A 131 -8.59 -3.71 6.09
C LEU A 131 -10.04 -3.96 6.47
N HIS A 132 -10.58 -3.06 7.28
CA HIS A 132 -11.97 -3.06 7.68
C HIS A 132 -12.72 -1.99 6.90
N ILE A 133 -13.73 -2.37 6.13
CA ILE A 133 -14.55 -1.43 5.37
C ILE A 133 -15.98 -1.55 5.87
N THR A 134 -16.58 -0.42 6.24
CA THR A 134 -18.01 -0.37 6.51
C THR A 134 -18.70 0.24 5.30
N PHE A 135 -19.41 -0.58 4.52
CA PHE A 135 -20.27 -0.08 3.46
C PHE A 135 -21.56 0.51 4.07
N PRO A 136 -22.10 1.59 3.49
CA PRO A 136 -23.42 2.10 3.84
C PRO A 136 -24.54 1.09 3.54
#